data_AF-A0A5H2Z3S7-F1
#
_entry.id   AF-A0A5H2Z3S7-F1
#
_cell.length_a   1.000
_cell.length_b   1.000
_cell.length_c   1.000
_cell.angle_alpha   90.00
_cell.angle_beta   90.00
_cell.angle_gamma   90.00
#
_symmetry.space_group_name_H-M   'P 1'
#
loop_
_entity.id
_entity.type
_entity.pdbx_description
1 polymer ?
#
loop_
_entity_poly.entity_id
_entity_poly.type
_entity_poly.pdbx_seq_one_letter_code
_entity_poly.pdbx_strand_id
1 'polypeptide(L)'
;MFSNKEAALNNILRPETVVALENVSFSMRAQALPGVVEVSYSIDEVLMSGDNPDGDTIDVRRCMRISPDIEERMVVLDRNQGIIIAAGLAYDQDSSHLNPCEPGTANGNIYHVSKRRGDADEQRSYYAALGLDGDGNKDFSCQVVADRIVKRVMKGLGNDLSTLTRLLHRLRATGRPVSKASLETVFRFAIEQEGWEYAIDYVVDALYGVRFWNHMDGKLQDALQPLADLFSESEAEACWDEAFAAGEVGSPLAVPLDIYEHSGIAYSVSGTGMNCAWDTSRAAAVWVPDDDAIDNIRSNVLSELGVGQVAWFGALGSETDPLHARFTLDGSTWVGEGKGWKWREALDQMVAASSMFIDRKALDSLMNAKAVEYCKGVLEEYNDWVNGNVYGVLCYVIDRSTGRIIKDEETESWGHLGSQYAEDELDAIVLAKALEYSQTVH
;
A
#
# COMPACT_ATOMS: atom_id res chain seq x y z
N MET A 1 44.70 -2.76 12.46
CA MET A 1 43.77 -1.69 12.93
C MET A 1 42.55 -2.22 13.68
N PHE A 2 42.30 -3.54 13.78
CA PHE A 2 41.11 -4.10 14.44
C PHE A 2 41.16 -4.17 15.98
N SER A 3 42.35 -4.15 16.59
CA SER A 3 42.53 -4.33 18.05
C SER A 3 42.01 -3.18 18.94
N ASN A 4 41.73 -2.00 18.39
CA ASN A 4 41.24 -0.85 19.19
C ASN A 4 39.71 -0.84 19.37
N LYS A 5 38.93 -1.57 18.56
CA LYS A 5 37.46 -1.58 18.66
C LYS A 5 36.98 -2.48 19.82
N GLU A 6 37.50 -3.70 19.93
CA GLU A 6 37.15 -4.65 21.00
C GLU A 6 37.54 -4.12 22.39
N ALA A 7 38.71 -3.49 22.51
CA ALA A 7 39.15 -2.90 23.78
C ALA A 7 38.29 -1.70 24.24
N ALA A 8 37.72 -0.94 23.29
CA ALA A 8 36.84 0.19 23.61
C ALA A 8 35.42 -0.27 24.04
N LEU A 9 34.91 -1.33 23.41
CA LEU A 9 33.62 -1.94 23.74
C LEU A 9 33.62 -2.52 25.16
N ASN A 10 34.69 -3.23 25.55
CA ASN A 10 34.75 -3.96 26.82
C ASN A 10 35.05 -3.08 28.05
N ASN A 11 35.59 -1.86 27.88
CA ASN A 11 36.14 -1.08 29.01
C ASN A 11 35.78 0.41 29.05
N ILE A 12 35.19 0.99 28.00
CA ILE A 12 34.95 2.45 27.91
C ILE A 12 33.47 2.79 27.86
N LEU A 13 32.66 1.96 27.18
CA LEU A 13 31.24 2.22 26.98
C LEU A 13 30.40 1.62 28.10
N ARG A 14 29.29 2.29 28.43
CA ARG A 14 28.29 1.71 29.33
C ARG A 14 27.60 0.53 28.63
N PRO A 15 27.22 -0.54 29.32
CA PRO A 15 26.53 -1.68 28.73
C PRO A 15 25.28 -1.30 27.92
N GLU A 16 24.50 -0.32 28.38
CA GLU A 16 23.33 0.19 27.64
C GLU A 16 23.73 0.81 26.29
N THR A 17 24.87 1.50 26.27
CA THR A 17 25.42 2.09 25.05
C THR A 17 25.93 1.02 24.09
N VAL A 18 26.49 -0.07 24.60
CA VAL A 18 26.99 -1.20 23.78
C VAL A 18 25.85 -1.90 23.05
N VAL A 19 24.71 -2.13 23.73
CA VAL A 19 23.52 -2.75 23.11
C VAL A 19 22.99 -1.89 21.96
N ALA A 20 22.95 -0.57 22.15
CA ALA A 20 22.44 0.39 21.17
C ALA A 20 23.39 0.70 20.00
N LEU A 21 24.57 0.06 19.92
CA LEU A 21 25.48 0.30 18.81
C LEU A 21 24.96 -0.29 17.50
N GLU A 22 24.65 0.58 16.55
CA GLU A 22 24.39 0.22 15.17
C GLU A 22 25.70 -0.17 14.45
N ASN A 23 25.62 -1.08 13.47
CA ASN A 23 26.75 -1.55 12.65
C ASN A 23 27.85 -2.32 13.41
N VAL A 24 27.53 -2.88 14.58
CA VAL A 24 28.39 -3.80 15.32
C VAL A 24 27.69 -5.16 15.41
N SER A 25 28.39 -6.25 15.10
CA SER A 25 27.78 -7.57 15.10
C SER A 25 27.22 -7.93 16.48
N PHE A 26 26.15 -8.72 16.49
CA PHE A 26 25.58 -9.31 17.69
C PHE A 26 26.65 -9.85 18.65
N SER A 27 27.52 -10.72 18.15
CA SER A 27 28.56 -11.37 18.96
C SER A 27 29.49 -10.40 19.67
N MET A 28 29.92 -9.33 19.01
CA MET A 28 30.79 -8.32 19.60
C MET A 28 30.06 -7.51 20.67
N ARG A 29 28.78 -7.17 20.43
CA ARG A 29 27.95 -6.46 21.41
C ARG A 29 27.70 -7.33 22.65
N ALA A 30 27.31 -8.59 22.45
CA ALA A 30 27.02 -9.52 23.53
C ALA A 30 28.27 -9.87 24.37
N GLN A 31 29.42 -10.12 23.73
CA GLN A 31 30.67 -10.41 24.45
C GLN A 31 31.18 -9.25 25.31
N ALA A 32 30.82 -8.02 24.94
CA ALA A 32 31.16 -6.83 25.71
C ALA A 32 30.24 -6.61 26.93
N LEU A 33 29.16 -7.39 27.07
CA LEU A 33 28.27 -7.29 28.23
C LEU A 33 28.88 -7.97 29.47
N PRO A 34 28.69 -7.40 30.68
CA PRO A 34 29.25 -7.96 31.89
C PRO A 34 28.74 -9.37 32.19
N GLY A 35 29.66 -10.28 32.55
CA GLY A 35 29.29 -11.63 33.01
C GLY A 35 28.95 -12.63 31.90
N VAL A 36 28.98 -12.20 30.64
CA VAL A 36 28.91 -13.08 29.47
C VAL A 36 30.23 -13.86 29.36
N VAL A 37 30.12 -15.19 29.27
CA VAL A 37 31.26 -16.10 29.13
C VAL A 37 31.30 -16.80 27.78
N GLU A 38 30.14 -16.94 27.14
CA GLU A 38 30.03 -17.58 25.84
C GLU A 38 28.94 -16.90 25.01
N VAL A 39 29.18 -16.78 23.71
CA VAL A 39 28.22 -16.29 22.73
C VAL A 39 28.31 -17.16 21.48
N SER A 40 27.18 -17.63 20.98
CA SER A 40 27.08 -18.47 19.79
C SER A 40 25.94 -18.02 18.87
N TYR A 41 26.09 -18.33 17.58
CA TYR A 41 25.04 -18.22 16.56
C TYR A 41 24.31 -19.57 16.33
N SER A 42 24.51 -20.51 17.25
CA SER A 42 23.88 -21.83 17.28
C SER A 42 23.46 -22.14 18.72
N ILE A 43 22.30 -22.78 18.87
CA ILE A 43 21.83 -23.32 20.13
C ILE A 43 22.36 -24.74 20.25
N ASP A 44 23.50 -24.84 20.93
CA ASP A 44 24.26 -26.07 21.14
C ASP A 44 24.15 -26.57 22.59
N GLU A 45 24.82 -27.69 22.86
CA GLU A 45 24.97 -28.19 24.23
C GLU A 45 25.89 -27.29 25.06
N VAL A 46 25.48 -26.95 26.29
CA VAL A 46 26.25 -26.12 27.22
C VAL A 46 26.58 -26.92 28.48
N LEU A 47 27.84 -26.85 28.96
CA LEU A 47 28.25 -27.51 30.20
C LEU A 47 27.42 -27.00 31.40
N MET A 48 26.92 -27.87 32.27
CA MET A 48 26.15 -27.48 33.46
C MET A 48 26.99 -26.72 34.49
N SER A 49 28.29 -27.05 34.62
CA SER A 49 29.19 -26.38 35.57
C SER A 49 30.66 -26.47 35.16
N GLY A 50 31.38 -25.37 35.33
CA GLY A 50 32.83 -25.29 35.08
C GLY A 50 33.22 -25.49 33.60
N ASP A 51 34.52 -25.66 33.38
CA ASP A 51 35.14 -25.76 32.05
C ASP A 51 35.60 -27.20 31.72
N ASN A 52 35.09 -28.21 32.43
CA ASN A 52 35.47 -29.59 32.19
C ASN A 52 34.74 -30.14 30.96
N PRO A 53 35.43 -30.44 29.84
CA PRO A 53 34.78 -30.91 28.62
C PRO A 53 34.13 -32.29 28.75
N ASP A 54 34.48 -33.06 29.79
CA ASP A 54 33.85 -34.35 30.12
C ASP A 54 32.70 -34.21 31.15
N GLY A 55 32.26 -32.98 31.45
CA GLY A 55 31.17 -32.70 32.39
C GLY A 55 29.78 -32.90 31.78
N ASP A 56 28.76 -32.97 32.63
CA ASP A 56 27.36 -33.05 32.19
C ASP A 56 26.96 -31.79 31.40
N THR A 57 26.30 -31.97 30.25
CA THR A 57 25.81 -30.90 29.38
C THR A 57 24.28 -30.77 29.46
N ILE A 58 23.80 -29.58 29.14
CA ILE A 58 22.39 -29.30 28.84
C ILE A 58 22.24 -29.18 27.33
N ASP A 59 21.31 -29.97 26.78
CA ASP A 59 20.78 -29.75 25.44
C ASP A 59 19.79 -28.57 25.50
N VAL A 60 20.31 -27.38 25.20
CA VAL A 60 19.57 -26.12 25.33
C VAL A 60 18.35 -26.10 24.42
N ARG A 61 18.46 -26.69 23.22
CA ARG A 61 17.34 -26.76 22.27
C ARG A 61 16.18 -27.57 22.82
N ARG A 62 16.46 -28.68 23.53
CA ARG A 62 15.41 -29.48 24.20
C ARG A 62 14.77 -28.79 25.39
N CYS A 63 15.43 -27.79 25.96
CA CYS A 63 14.84 -26.99 27.03
C CYS A 63 13.82 -25.98 26.50
N MET A 64 13.89 -25.59 25.22
CA MET A 64 12.97 -24.62 24.62
C MET A 64 11.60 -25.23 24.34
N ARG A 65 10.55 -24.43 24.52
CA ARG A 65 9.17 -24.84 24.22
C ARG A 65 8.93 -24.97 22.71
N ILE A 66 9.43 -24.00 21.95
CA ILE A 66 9.42 -23.98 20.49
C ILE A 66 10.88 -23.96 20.04
N SER A 67 11.24 -24.90 19.17
CA SER A 67 12.57 -24.91 18.55
C SER A 67 12.60 -23.89 17.41
N PRO A 68 13.64 -23.04 17.33
CA PRO A 68 13.84 -22.18 16.17
C PRO A 68 14.02 -23.02 14.90
N ASP A 69 13.50 -22.50 13.80
CA ASP A 69 13.67 -23.05 12.46
C ASP A 69 14.95 -22.52 11.81
N ILE A 70 15.26 -21.23 12.04
CA ILE A 70 16.41 -20.51 11.47
C ILE A 70 16.96 -19.49 12.46
N GLU A 71 18.15 -18.95 12.13
CA GLU A 71 18.79 -17.82 12.81
C GLU A 71 18.78 -17.91 14.34
N GLU A 72 19.79 -18.57 14.88
CA GLU A 72 19.89 -18.86 16.30
C GLU A 72 20.87 -17.93 17.00
N ARG A 73 20.61 -17.65 18.28
CA ARG A 73 21.46 -16.85 19.16
C ARG A 73 21.50 -17.50 20.54
N MET A 74 22.70 -17.65 21.09
CA MET A 74 22.88 -18.14 22.45
C MET A 74 23.90 -17.27 23.19
N VAL A 75 23.58 -16.91 24.43
CA VAL A 75 24.46 -16.18 25.34
C VAL A 75 24.48 -16.90 26.68
N VAL A 76 25.66 -17.25 27.18
CA VAL A 76 25.84 -17.87 28.49
C VAL A 76 26.44 -16.86 29.45
N LEU A 77 25.82 -16.72 30.63
CA LEU A 77 26.29 -15.89 31.73
C LEU A 77 26.70 -16.77 32.93
N ASP A 78 27.79 -16.41 33.62
CA ASP A 78 28.41 -17.23 34.68
C ASP A 78 28.14 -16.77 36.13
N ARG A 79 27.28 -15.77 36.35
CA ARG A 79 26.98 -15.28 37.71
C ARG A 79 25.92 -16.13 38.44
N ASN A 80 26.17 -16.42 39.73
CA ASN A 80 25.28 -17.04 40.72
C ASN A 80 24.21 -18.01 40.14
N GLN A 81 24.63 -19.22 39.75
CA GLN A 81 23.84 -20.37 39.20
C GLN A 81 23.86 -20.52 37.67
N GLY A 82 24.37 -19.54 36.94
CA GLY A 82 24.58 -19.63 35.50
C GLY A 82 23.27 -19.52 34.72
N ILE A 83 23.23 -18.65 33.72
CA ILE A 83 22.04 -18.40 32.90
C ILE A 83 22.39 -18.62 31.45
N ILE A 84 21.50 -19.26 30.71
CA ILE A 84 21.57 -19.41 29.26
C ILE A 84 20.41 -18.61 28.69
N ILE A 85 20.71 -17.67 27.80
CA ILE A 85 19.71 -17.00 26.97
C ILE A 85 19.80 -17.64 25.60
N ALA A 86 18.72 -18.29 25.18
CA ALA A 86 18.65 -18.99 23.90
C ALA A 86 17.46 -18.48 23.11
N ALA A 87 17.70 -18.11 21.86
CA ALA A 87 16.72 -17.44 21.04
C ALA A 87 16.91 -17.79 19.57
N GLY A 88 15.85 -17.64 18.78
CA GLY A 88 15.94 -17.74 17.33
C GLY A 88 14.62 -17.45 16.65
N LEU A 89 14.58 -17.62 15.33
CA LEU A 89 13.39 -17.39 14.53
C LEU A 89 12.65 -18.70 14.25
N ALA A 90 11.33 -18.65 14.36
CA ALA A 90 10.44 -19.71 13.87
C ALA A 90 9.53 -19.16 12.78
N TYR A 91 9.20 -19.97 11.78
CA TYR A 91 8.25 -19.56 10.75
C TYR A 91 6.85 -19.42 11.34
N ASP A 92 6.22 -18.27 11.11
CA ASP A 92 4.81 -18.08 11.44
C ASP A 92 3.93 -18.71 10.35
N GLN A 93 3.42 -19.90 10.65
CA GLN A 93 2.57 -20.65 9.73
C GLN A 93 1.11 -20.20 9.74
N ASP A 94 0.71 -19.31 10.66
CA ASP A 94 -0.65 -18.73 10.74
C ASP A 94 -0.64 -17.24 10.40
N SER A 95 0.18 -16.83 9.42
CA SER A 95 0.37 -15.43 9.04
C SER A 95 -0.77 -14.84 8.20
N SER A 96 -1.89 -15.55 8.04
CA SER A 96 -3.01 -15.10 7.20
C SER A 96 -3.60 -13.76 7.64
N HIS A 97 -3.60 -13.50 8.95
CA HIS A 97 -4.07 -12.28 9.60
C HIS A 97 -3.07 -11.11 9.57
N LEU A 98 -1.91 -11.32 8.94
CA LEU A 98 -0.83 -10.34 8.82
C LEU A 98 -0.70 -9.81 7.39
N ASN A 99 -1.77 -9.95 6.59
CA ASN A 99 -1.78 -9.38 5.25
C ASN A 99 -1.59 -7.86 5.35
N PRO A 100 -0.48 -7.31 4.81
CA PRO A 100 -0.17 -5.90 4.97
C PRO A 100 -1.15 -4.99 4.23
N CYS A 101 -1.97 -5.54 3.32
CA CYS A 101 -3.02 -4.83 2.60
C CYS A 101 -4.42 -5.07 3.19
N GLU A 102 -4.53 -5.49 4.45
CA GLU A 102 -5.82 -5.56 5.14
C GLU A 102 -6.45 -4.17 5.33
N PRO A 103 -7.79 -4.06 5.29
CA PRO A 103 -8.46 -2.79 5.54
C PRO A 103 -8.05 -2.15 6.87
N GLY A 104 -7.51 -0.92 6.81
CA GLY A 104 -7.10 -0.15 7.99
C GLY A 104 -5.61 -0.19 8.32
N THR A 105 -4.78 -0.87 7.52
CA THR A 105 -3.30 -0.81 7.64
C THR A 105 -2.69 0.43 6.95
N ALA A 106 -3.51 1.26 6.30
CA ALA A 106 -3.08 2.41 5.51
C ALA A 106 -2.13 2.07 4.34
N ASN A 107 -2.19 0.82 3.86
CA ASN A 107 -1.37 0.31 2.76
C ASN A 107 -2.18 0.10 1.47
N GLY A 108 -3.49 0.36 1.47
CA GLY A 108 -4.34 0.10 0.31
C GLY A 108 -4.59 -1.38 0.06
N ASN A 109 -5.09 -1.70 -1.15
CA ASN A 109 -5.50 -3.04 -1.54
C ASN A 109 -4.84 -3.47 -2.85
N ILE A 110 -4.63 -4.76 -3.04
CA ILE A 110 -4.18 -5.34 -4.32
C ILE A 110 -5.31 -6.21 -4.89
N TYR A 111 -5.67 -5.95 -6.14
CA TYR A 111 -6.69 -6.70 -6.87
C TYR A 111 -6.10 -7.38 -8.09
N HIS A 112 -6.57 -8.58 -8.44
CA HIS A 112 -6.01 -9.38 -9.52
C HIS A 112 -6.97 -9.50 -10.71
N VAL A 113 -6.43 -9.48 -11.93
CA VAL A 113 -7.20 -9.70 -13.15
C VAL A 113 -7.67 -11.15 -13.31
N SER A 114 -6.96 -12.09 -12.68
CA SER A 114 -7.12 -13.53 -12.91
C SER A 114 -7.74 -14.23 -11.71
N LYS A 115 -8.70 -15.12 -11.99
CA LYS A 115 -9.32 -16.03 -11.01
C LYS A 115 -8.37 -17.06 -10.40
N ARG A 116 -7.12 -17.12 -10.89
CA ARG A 116 -6.07 -17.97 -10.28
C ARG A 116 -5.64 -17.43 -8.91
N ARG A 117 -5.69 -16.11 -8.72
CA ARG A 117 -5.19 -15.44 -7.51
C ARG A 117 -6.27 -14.63 -6.80
N GLY A 118 -7.16 -14.00 -7.54
CA GLY A 118 -8.30 -13.30 -6.97
C GLY A 118 -9.60 -14.04 -7.18
N ASP A 119 -10.64 -13.59 -6.49
CA ASP A 119 -12.01 -14.02 -6.73
C ASP A 119 -12.70 -13.14 -7.78
N ALA A 120 -14.01 -13.37 -7.99
CA ALA A 120 -14.77 -12.58 -8.95
C ALA A 120 -14.98 -11.12 -8.51
N ASP A 121 -14.89 -10.83 -7.22
CA ASP A 121 -15.13 -9.51 -6.64
C ASP A 121 -13.85 -8.68 -6.72
N GLU A 122 -12.70 -9.30 -6.47
CA GLU A 122 -11.39 -8.72 -6.75
C GLU A 122 -11.19 -8.44 -8.24
N GLN A 123 -11.58 -9.36 -9.13
CA GLN A 123 -11.50 -9.11 -10.57
C GLN A 123 -12.33 -7.89 -11.00
N ARG A 124 -13.54 -7.73 -10.44
CA ARG A 124 -14.36 -6.53 -10.69
C ARG A 124 -13.70 -5.27 -10.13
N SER A 125 -13.07 -5.37 -8.96
CA SER A 125 -12.34 -4.26 -8.33
C SER A 125 -11.10 -3.87 -9.13
N TYR A 126 -10.40 -4.84 -9.74
CA TYR A 126 -9.29 -4.62 -10.65
C TYR A 126 -9.72 -3.80 -11.87
N TYR A 127 -10.80 -4.21 -12.56
CA TYR A 127 -11.28 -3.47 -13.74
C TYR A 127 -11.82 -2.09 -13.35
N ALA A 128 -12.61 -2.00 -12.28
CA ALA A 128 -13.13 -0.74 -11.79
C ALA A 128 -12.01 0.25 -11.42
N ALA A 129 -10.94 -0.21 -10.78
CA ALA A 129 -9.79 0.63 -10.44
C ALA A 129 -9.08 1.19 -11.68
N LEU A 130 -9.09 0.47 -12.79
CA LEU A 130 -8.51 0.91 -14.07
C LEU A 130 -9.52 1.64 -14.97
N GLY A 131 -10.76 1.85 -14.51
CA GLY A 131 -11.80 2.50 -15.31
C GLY A 131 -12.38 1.63 -16.42
N LEU A 132 -12.22 0.31 -16.31
CA LEU A 132 -12.62 -0.69 -17.29
C LEU A 132 -13.96 -1.34 -16.89
N ASP A 133 -14.65 -1.88 -17.89
CA ASP A 133 -15.86 -2.68 -17.70
C ASP A 133 -15.53 -4.12 -17.24
N GLY A 134 -16.57 -4.94 -17.04
CA GLY A 134 -16.40 -6.33 -16.57
C GLY A 134 -15.66 -7.26 -17.54
N ASP A 135 -15.51 -6.85 -18.80
CA ASP A 135 -14.79 -7.58 -19.84
C ASP A 135 -13.36 -7.03 -20.05
N GLY A 136 -12.97 -6.00 -19.30
CA GLY A 136 -11.66 -5.35 -19.38
C GLY A 136 -11.53 -4.33 -20.51
N ASN A 137 -12.63 -3.89 -21.11
CA ASN A 137 -12.64 -2.81 -22.10
C ASN A 137 -12.90 -1.46 -21.43
N LYS A 138 -12.74 -0.35 -22.16
CA LYS A 138 -13.07 0.98 -21.64
C LYS A 138 -14.57 1.05 -21.29
N ASP A 139 -14.89 1.39 -20.04
CA ASP A 139 -16.29 1.52 -19.62
C ASP A 139 -16.92 2.83 -20.12
N PHE A 140 -17.59 2.75 -21.27
CA PHE A 140 -18.34 3.88 -21.82
C PHE A 140 -19.71 4.10 -21.15
N SER A 141 -20.17 3.15 -20.34
CA SER A 141 -21.46 3.21 -19.66
C SER A 141 -21.41 4.03 -18.36
N CYS A 142 -20.21 4.29 -17.84
CA CYS A 142 -19.99 5.19 -16.72
C CYS A 142 -20.63 6.56 -16.97
N GLN A 143 -21.39 7.07 -15.99
CA GLN A 143 -22.15 8.32 -16.11
C GLN A 143 -21.27 9.51 -16.52
N VAL A 144 -20.04 9.57 -16.03
CA VAL A 144 -19.12 10.67 -16.36
C VAL A 144 -18.72 10.65 -17.84
N VAL A 145 -18.48 9.46 -18.39
CA VAL A 145 -18.15 9.28 -19.80
C VAL A 145 -19.37 9.59 -20.65
N ALA A 146 -20.55 9.08 -20.29
CA ALA A 146 -21.80 9.39 -20.97
C ALA A 146 -22.08 10.91 -21.01
N ASP A 147 -21.88 11.62 -19.89
CA ASP A 147 -22.01 13.07 -19.80
C ASP A 147 -21.03 13.81 -20.73
N ARG A 148 -19.80 13.32 -20.83
CA ARG A 148 -18.78 13.87 -21.74
C ARG A 148 -19.16 13.63 -23.20
N ILE A 149 -19.68 12.46 -23.55
CA ILE A 149 -20.18 12.16 -24.90
C ILE A 149 -21.32 13.13 -25.25
N VAL A 150 -22.31 13.31 -24.37
CA VAL A 150 -23.40 14.29 -24.60
C VAL A 150 -22.86 15.70 -24.84
N LYS A 151 -21.93 16.17 -23.99
CA LYS A 151 -21.29 17.48 -24.15
C LYS A 151 -20.55 17.59 -25.49
N ARG A 152 -19.87 16.52 -25.91
CA ARG A 152 -19.14 16.46 -27.18
C ARG A 152 -20.07 16.54 -28.38
N VAL A 153 -21.14 15.76 -28.39
CA VAL A 153 -22.18 15.81 -29.42
C VAL A 153 -22.79 17.21 -29.50
N MET A 154 -23.15 17.81 -28.36
CA MET A 154 -23.72 19.16 -28.30
C MET A 154 -22.74 20.24 -28.81
N LYS A 155 -21.45 20.10 -28.52
CA LYS A 155 -20.39 20.99 -29.03
C LYS A 155 -20.22 20.82 -30.54
N GLY A 156 -20.18 19.59 -31.03
CA GLY A 156 -20.11 19.28 -32.47
C GLY A 156 -21.28 19.88 -33.24
N LEU A 157 -22.51 19.72 -32.73
CA LEU A 157 -23.70 20.34 -33.30
C LEU A 157 -23.66 21.88 -33.26
N GLY A 158 -22.97 22.47 -32.29
CA GLY A 158 -22.72 23.91 -32.28
C GLY A 158 -21.92 24.40 -33.49
N ASN A 159 -21.04 23.55 -34.04
CA ASN A 159 -20.23 23.84 -35.22
C ASN A 159 -20.98 23.53 -36.52
N ASP A 160 -21.93 22.59 -36.51
CA ASP A 160 -22.84 22.31 -37.62
C ASP A 160 -24.25 22.88 -37.41
N LEU A 161 -24.39 24.17 -37.72
CA LEU A 161 -25.65 24.90 -37.58
C LEU A 161 -26.78 24.33 -38.47
N SER A 162 -26.45 23.66 -39.57
CA SER A 162 -27.45 23.04 -40.46
C SER A 162 -28.12 21.88 -39.75
N THR A 163 -27.33 20.93 -39.23
CA THR A 163 -27.82 19.77 -38.49
C THR A 163 -28.54 20.21 -37.21
N LEU A 164 -27.97 21.15 -36.46
CA LEU A 164 -28.61 21.70 -35.26
C LEU A 164 -29.98 22.31 -35.55
N THR A 165 -30.10 23.15 -36.58
CA THR A 165 -31.37 23.80 -36.93
C THR A 165 -32.41 22.76 -37.36
N ARG A 166 -32.00 21.73 -38.10
CA ARG A 166 -32.88 20.60 -38.49
C ARG A 166 -33.42 19.89 -37.26
N LEU A 167 -32.56 19.53 -36.30
CA LEU A 167 -32.97 18.84 -35.07
C LEU A 167 -33.89 19.69 -34.19
N LEU A 168 -33.59 20.99 -34.04
CA LEU A 168 -34.47 21.93 -33.32
C LEU A 168 -35.86 22.05 -33.97
N HIS A 169 -35.93 22.08 -35.30
CA HIS A 169 -37.21 22.05 -36.00
C HIS A 169 -37.97 20.73 -35.76
N ARG A 170 -37.26 19.60 -35.65
CA ARG A 170 -37.87 18.31 -35.34
C ARG A 170 -38.41 18.23 -33.92
N LEU A 171 -37.74 18.81 -32.93
CA LEU A 171 -38.29 18.90 -31.56
C LEU A 171 -39.69 19.53 -31.54
N ARG A 172 -39.89 20.58 -32.35
CA ARG A 172 -41.22 21.21 -32.51
C ARG A 172 -42.26 20.23 -33.03
N ALA A 173 -41.90 19.44 -34.05
CA ALA A 173 -42.78 18.45 -34.66
C ALA A 173 -43.15 17.31 -33.69
N THR A 174 -42.28 16.98 -32.74
CA THR A 174 -42.54 15.98 -31.69
C THR A 174 -43.21 16.55 -30.44
N GLY A 175 -43.63 17.83 -30.45
CA GLY A 175 -44.26 18.48 -29.29
C GLY A 175 -43.32 18.75 -28.11
N ARG A 176 -41.99 18.71 -28.34
CA ARG A 176 -40.97 18.99 -27.32
C ARG A 176 -40.58 20.48 -27.34
N PRO A 177 -40.11 21.06 -26.21
CA PRO A 177 -39.64 22.44 -26.21
C PRO A 177 -38.48 22.63 -27.19
N VAL A 178 -38.51 23.71 -27.98
CA VAL A 178 -37.48 23.99 -29.00
C VAL A 178 -36.29 24.67 -28.32
N SER A 179 -35.40 23.88 -27.73
CA SER A 179 -34.22 24.39 -27.04
C SER A 179 -33.04 23.43 -27.16
N LYS A 180 -31.81 23.95 -27.00
CA LYS A 180 -30.60 23.12 -26.91
C LYS A 180 -30.67 22.16 -25.71
N ALA A 181 -31.22 22.60 -24.58
CA ALA A 181 -31.41 21.76 -23.40
C ALA A 181 -32.32 20.56 -23.70
N SER A 182 -33.40 20.76 -24.47
CA SER A 182 -34.28 19.65 -24.86
C SER A 182 -33.62 18.65 -25.82
N LEU A 183 -32.70 19.09 -26.69
CA LEU A 183 -31.85 18.18 -27.48
C LEU A 183 -30.88 17.41 -26.60
N GLU A 184 -30.24 18.08 -25.66
CA GLU A 184 -29.34 17.46 -24.69
C GLU A 184 -30.04 16.34 -23.91
N THR A 185 -31.28 16.56 -23.46
CA THR A 185 -32.10 15.52 -22.82
C THR A 185 -32.37 14.33 -23.75
N VAL A 186 -32.58 14.56 -25.06
CA VAL A 186 -32.77 13.48 -26.03
C VAL A 186 -31.50 12.65 -26.19
N PHE A 187 -30.34 13.28 -26.31
CA PHE A 187 -29.07 12.56 -26.45
C PHE A 187 -28.69 11.79 -25.19
N ARG A 188 -28.88 12.41 -24.03
CA ARG A 188 -28.70 11.76 -22.73
C ARG A 188 -29.57 10.51 -22.62
N PHE A 189 -30.88 10.66 -22.85
CA PHE A 189 -31.83 9.55 -22.84
C PHE A 189 -31.40 8.43 -23.80
N ALA A 190 -30.94 8.77 -25.01
CA ALA A 190 -30.54 7.81 -26.02
C ALA A 190 -29.31 6.99 -25.61
N ILE A 191 -28.29 7.62 -25.03
CA ILE A 191 -27.09 6.93 -24.52
C ILE A 191 -27.46 6.05 -23.31
N GLU A 192 -28.35 6.51 -22.45
CA GLU A 192 -28.79 5.78 -21.24
C GLU A 192 -29.61 4.52 -21.54
N GLN A 193 -30.05 4.28 -22.79
CA GLN A 193 -30.82 3.08 -23.14
C GLN A 193 -29.93 1.83 -23.24
N GLU A 194 -29.06 1.78 -24.25
CA GLU A 194 -28.21 0.62 -24.54
C GLU A 194 -26.74 1.05 -24.78
N GLY A 195 -26.38 2.28 -24.40
CA GLY A 195 -25.04 2.84 -24.59
C GLY A 195 -24.90 3.71 -25.83
N TRP A 196 -23.68 4.20 -26.05
CA TRP A 196 -23.38 5.14 -27.14
C TRP A 196 -23.55 4.50 -28.52
N GLU A 197 -23.25 3.19 -28.66
CA GLU A 197 -23.30 2.44 -29.92
C GLU A 197 -24.68 2.50 -30.57
N TYR A 198 -25.73 2.42 -29.74
CA TYR A 198 -27.13 2.42 -30.17
C TYR A 198 -27.78 3.79 -30.04
N ALA A 199 -27.08 4.80 -29.51
CA ALA A 199 -27.65 6.11 -29.22
C ALA A 199 -28.27 6.75 -30.48
N ILE A 200 -27.66 6.57 -31.65
CA ILE A 200 -28.20 7.15 -32.89
C ILE A 200 -29.58 6.57 -33.25
N ASP A 201 -29.82 5.27 -33.00
CA ASP A 201 -31.10 4.61 -33.24
C ASP A 201 -32.18 5.21 -32.35
N TYR A 202 -31.90 5.38 -31.06
CA TYR A 202 -32.83 6.01 -30.13
C TYR A 202 -33.09 7.49 -30.42
N VAL A 203 -32.08 8.21 -30.92
CA VAL A 203 -32.25 9.61 -31.36
C VAL A 203 -33.21 9.69 -32.55
N VAL A 204 -33.05 8.83 -33.56
CA VAL A 204 -33.94 8.87 -34.73
C VAL A 204 -35.33 8.33 -34.43
N ASP A 205 -35.46 7.37 -33.51
CA ASP A 205 -36.77 6.94 -33.04
C ASP A 205 -37.48 8.10 -32.32
N ALA A 206 -36.78 8.76 -31.39
CA ALA A 206 -37.33 9.87 -30.60
C ALA A 206 -37.73 11.10 -31.44
N LEU A 207 -37.02 11.39 -32.53
CA LEU A 207 -37.23 12.62 -33.33
C LEU A 207 -37.92 12.40 -34.68
N TYR A 208 -37.86 11.18 -35.21
CA TYR A 208 -38.38 10.82 -36.53
C TYR A 208 -39.32 9.61 -36.51
N GLY A 209 -39.44 8.89 -35.40
CA GLY A 209 -40.29 7.70 -35.30
C GLY A 209 -39.76 6.54 -36.15
N VAL A 210 -38.45 6.52 -36.43
CA VAL A 210 -37.78 5.47 -37.18
C VAL A 210 -36.96 4.65 -36.20
N ARG A 211 -37.30 3.37 -36.05
CA ARG A 211 -36.70 2.50 -35.03
C ARG A 211 -35.19 2.29 -35.17
N PHE A 212 -34.67 2.28 -36.41
CA PHE A 212 -33.27 2.03 -36.69
C PHE A 212 -32.75 3.06 -37.70
N TRP A 213 -31.55 3.57 -37.47
CA TRP A 213 -30.86 4.55 -38.31
C TRP A 213 -30.79 4.12 -39.77
N ASN A 214 -30.49 2.84 -40.01
CA ASN A 214 -30.38 2.25 -41.33
C ASN A 214 -31.72 2.13 -42.09
N HIS A 215 -32.86 2.39 -41.43
CA HIS A 215 -34.18 2.42 -42.05
C HIS A 215 -34.62 3.84 -42.45
N MET A 216 -33.81 4.87 -42.19
CA MET A 216 -34.13 6.22 -42.64
C MET A 216 -34.07 6.35 -44.16
N ASP A 217 -34.84 7.30 -44.69
CA ASP A 217 -34.71 7.72 -46.09
C ASP A 217 -33.27 8.14 -46.38
N GLY A 218 -32.67 7.64 -47.47
CA GLY A 218 -31.25 7.83 -47.76
C GLY A 218 -30.81 9.29 -47.79
N LYS A 219 -31.64 10.21 -48.32
CA LYS A 219 -31.30 11.65 -48.31
C LYS A 219 -31.32 12.24 -46.91
N LEU A 220 -32.21 11.77 -46.05
CA LEU A 220 -32.28 12.20 -44.66
C LEU A 220 -31.13 11.61 -43.84
N GLN A 221 -30.77 10.36 -44.11
CA GLN A 221 -29.61 9.69 -43.52
C GLN A 221 -28.33 10.44 -43.87
N ASP A 222 -28.09 10.73 -45.15
CA ASP A 222 -26.95 11.53 -45.62
C ASP A 222 -26.91 12.91 -44.94
N ALA A 223 -28.07 13.57 -44.81
CA ALA A 223 -28.17 14.89 -44.20
C ALA A 223 -27.97 14.89 -42.67
N LEU A 224 -28.05 13.73 -42.01
CA LEU A 224 -27.84 13.55 -40.58
C LEU A 224 -26.54 12.78 -40.29
N GLN A 225 -25.80 12.33 -41.31
CA GLN A 225 -24.52 11.63 -41.13
C GLN A 225 -23.54 12.39 -40.21
N PRO A 226 -23.41 13.73 -40.28
CA PRO A 226 -22.56 14.47 -39.33
C PRO A 226 -22.96 14.29 -37.86
N LEU A 227 -24.23 13.99 -37.55
CA LEU A 227 -24.66 13.65 -36.19
C LEU A 227 -24.23 12.22 -35.82
N ALA A 228 -24.39 11.26 -36.73
CA ALA A 228 -23.96 9.88 -36.50
C ALA A 228 -22.44 9.78 -36.27
N ASP A 229 -21.66 10.57 -37.00
CA ASP A 229 -20.20 10.64 -36.85
C ASP A 229 -19.77 11.10 -35.45
N LEU A 230 -20.59 11.92 -34.76
CA LEU A 230 -20.37 12.35 -33.37
C LEU A 230 -20.64 11.25 -32.32
N PHE A 231 -21.30 10.16 -32.72
CA PHE A 231 -21.49 8.94 -31.93
C PHE A 231 -20.54 7.82 -32.38
N SER A 232 -19.41 8.14 -33.01
CA SER A 232 -18.43 7.13 -33.41
C SER A 232 -17.61 6.61 -32.23
N GLU A 233 -17.06 5.40 -32.39
CA GLU A 233 -16.18 4.75 -31.40
C GLU A 233 -15.01 5.65 -31.00
N SER A 234 -14.37 6.30 -31.96
CA SER A 234 -13.24 7.21 -31.70
C SER A 234 -13.62 8.39 -30.81
N GLU A 235 -14.84 8.91 -30.93
CA GLU A 235 -15.31 10.03 -30.11
C GLU A 235 -15.63 9.56 -28.68
N ALA A 236 -16.17 8.35 -28.53
CA ALA A 236 -16.41 7.70 -27.25
C ALA A 236 -15.08 7.35 -26.54
N GLU A 237 -14.12 6.76 -27.25
CA GLU A 237 -12.76 6.49 -26.74
C GLU A 237 -12.07 7.76 -26.26
N ALA A 238 -12.14 8.85 -27.04
CA ALA A 238 -11.58 10.13 -26.64
C ALA A 238 -12.31 10.73 -25.42
N CYS A 239 -13.61 10.48 -25.24
CA CYS A 239 -14.33 10.93 -24.04
C CYS A 239 -13.85 10.18 -22.81
N TRP A 240 -13.66 8.87 -22.94
CA TRP A 240 -13.13 8.03 -21.88
C TRP A 240 -11.69 8.42 -21.53
N ASP A 241 -10.80 8.60 -22.53
CA ASP A 241 -9.39 8.95 -22.30
C ASP A 241 -9.25 10.28 -21.57
N GLU A 242 -10.09 11.26 -21.90
CA GLU A 242 -10.11 12.54 -21.19
C GLU A 242 -10.68 12.44 -19.78
N ALA A 243 -11.66 11.57 -19.54
CA ALA A 243 -12.23 11.34 -18.21
C ALA A 243 -11.22 10.61 -17.31
N PHE A 244 -10.55 9.60 -17.85
CA PHE A 244 -9.48 8.86 -17.19
C PHE A 244 -8.28 9.77 -16.88
N ALA A 245 -7.83 10.58 -17.85
CA ALA A 245 -6.75 11.55 -17.64
C ALA A 245 -7.11 12.66 -16.63
N ALA A 246 -8.39 12.97 -16.45
CA ALA A 246 -8.88 13.89 -15.43
C ALA A 246 -9.05 13.23 -14.05
N GLY A 247 -8.85 11.91 -13.93
CA GLY A 247 -9.08 11.16 -12.70
C GLY A 247 -10.56 11.04 -12.31
N GLU A 248 -11.47 11.17 -13.28
CA GLU A 248 -12.92 11.05 -13.04
C GLU A 248 -13.45 9.62 -13.26
N VAL A 249 -12.62 8.77 -13.87
CA VAL A 249 -12.89 7.35 -14.16
C VAL A 249 -11.73 6.52 -13.64
N GLY A 250 -12.04 5.40 -12.98
CA GLY A 250 -11.04 4.60 -12.28
C GLY A 250 -10.56 5.24 -10.98
N SER A 251 -9.55 4.62 -10.37
CA SER A 251 -8.82 5.19 -9.24
C SER A 251 -7.59 5.93 -9.77
N PRO A 252 -7.49 7.26 -9.61
CA PRO A 252 -6.43 8.07 -10.24
C PRO A 252 -5.02 7.70 -9.82
N LEU A 253 -4.86 7.09 -8.65
CA LEU A 253 -3.57 6.71 -8.07
C LEU A 253 -3.35 5.18 -8.10
N ALA A 254 -4.18 4.45 -8.83
CA ALA A 254 -3.99 3.01 -9.02
C ALA A 254 -2.67 2.75 -9.77
N VAL A 255 -1.91 1.76 -9.28
CA VAL A 255 -0.61 1.39 -9.83
C VAL A 255 -0.68 -0.04 -10.39
N PRO A 256 -0.58 -0.23 -11.71
CA PRO A 256 -0.53 -1.56 -12.31
C PRO A 256 0.71 -2.33 -11.87
N LEU A 257 0.54 -3.64 -11.62
CA LEU A 257 1.56 -4.52 -11.09
C LEU A 257 1.80 -5.73 -12.02
N ASP A 258 3.07 -6.09 -12.16
CA ASP A 258 3.49 -7.35 -12.75
C ASP A 258 3.68 -8.40 -11.66
N ILE A 259 3.37 -9.66 -11.98
CA ILE A 259 3.56 -10.82 -11.10
C ILE A 259 4.58 -11.76 -11.74
N TYR A 260 5.72 -11.98 -11.10
CA TYR A 260 6.70 -12.98 -11.46
C TYR A 260 6.55 -14.22 -10.59
N GLU A 261 6.52 -15.41 -11.22
CA GLU A 261 6.29 -16.68 -10.53
C GLU A 261 7.34 -17.73 -10.89
N HIS A 262 8.42 -17.84 -10.11
CA HIS A 262 9.42 -18.89 -10.26
C HIS A 262 10.09 -19.18 -8.92
N SER A 263 9.88 -20.37 -8.37
CA SER A 263 10.35 -20.78 -7.02
C SER A 263 9.87 -19.87 -5.87
N GLY A 264 8.90 -19.00 -6.14
CA GLY A 264 8.39 -17.95 -5.28
C GLY A 264 7.51 -17.01 -6.09
N ILE A 265 6.99 -15.96 -5.46
CA ILE A 265 6.09 -14.97 -6.07
C ILE A 265 6.66 -13.59 -5.82
N ALA A 266 6.77 -12.76 -6.86
CA ALA A 266 7.21 -11.38 -6.70
C ALA A 266 6.28 -10.43 -7.46
N TYR A 267 5.66 -9.52 -6.73
CA TYR A 267 4.92 -8.40 -7.25
C TYR A 267 5.87 -7.21 -7.44
N SER A 268 5.70 -6.51 -8.54
CA SER A 268 6.48 -5.29 -8.82
C SER A 268 5.62 -4.31 -9.59
N VAL A 269 5.93 -3.01 -9.47
CA VAL A 269 5.34 -1.99 -10.34
C VAL A 269 5.58 -2.38 -11.79
N SER A 270 4.55 -2.30 -12.63
CA SER A 270 4.60 -2.84 -13.99
C SER A 270 5.79 -2.29 -14.78
N GLY A 271 6.53 -3.18 -15.43
CA GLY A 271 7.73 -2.87 -16.20
C GLY A 271 9.01 -2.64 -15.39
N THR A 272 8.98 -2.69 -14.06
CA THR A 272 10.17 -2.41 -13.21
C THR A 272 10.86 -3.65 -12.65
N GLY A 273 10.14 -4.77 -12.53
CA GLY A 273 10.66 -6.00 -11.93
C GLY A 273 11.28 -6.99 -12.90
N MET A 274 11.32 -8.26 -12.48
CA MET A 274 11.83 -9.37 -13.27
C MET A 274 10.94 -9.60 -14.49
N ASN A 275 11.55 -9.61 -15.68
CA ASN A 275 10.86 -9.69 -16.95
C ASN A 275 11.20 -11.00 -17.68
N CYS A 276 10.60 -12.11 -17.21
CA CYS A 276 10.66 -13.41 -17.87
C CYS A 276 9.46 -13.59 -18.80
N ALA A 277 9.69 -14.02 -20.04
CA ALA A 277 8.61 -14.24 -21.01
C ALA A 277 7.62 -15.34 -20.60
N TRP A 278 8.02 -16.25 -19.73
CA TRP A 278 7.23 -17.42 -19.30
C TRP A 278 6.63 -17.25 -17.92
N ASP A 279 7.37 -16.61 -17.01
CA ASP A 279 7.02 -16.56 -15.59
C ASP A 279 6.48 -15.19 -15.16
N THR A 280 6.57 -14.15 -16.00
CA THR A 280 6.05 -12.81 -15.67
C THR A 280 4.72 -12.56 -16.37
N SER A 281 3.66 -12.41 -15.57
CA SER A 281 2.36 -11.90 -16.01
C SER A 281 2.34 -10.38 -15.85
N ARG A 282 2.26 -9.64 -16.96
CA ARG A 282 2.27 -8.18 -16.96
C ARG A 282 0.90 -7.60 -16.62
N ALA A 283 0.88 -6.53 -15.83
CA ALA A 283 -0.34 -5.86 -15.37
C ALA A 283 -1.39 -6.87 -14.88
N ALA A 284 -0.95 -7.91 -14.17
CA ALA A 284 -1.82 -8.99 -13.71
C ALA A 284 -2.48 -8.70 -12.35
N ALA A 285 -2.02 -7.65 -11.67
CA ALA A 285 -2.68 -7.06 -10.53
C ALA A 285 -2.63 -5.53 -10.58
N VAL A 286 -3.38 -4.87 -9.71
CA VAL A 286 -3.35 -3.43 -9.52
C VAL A 286 -3.35 -3.15 -8.03
N TRP A 287 -2.45 -2.28 -7.59
CA TRP A 287 -2.50 -1.71 -6.25
C TRP A 287 -3.36 -0.45 -6.26
N VAL A 288 -4.26 -0.34 -5.30
CA VAL A 288 -5.20 0.77 -5.16
C VAL A 288 -5.05 1.33 -3.75
N PRO A 289 -4.60 2.58 -3.59
CA PRO A 289 -4.47 3.18 -2.28
C PRO A 289 -5.86 3.37 -1.64
N ASP A 290 -5.96 3.11 -0.35
CA ASP A 290 -7.12 3.47 0.46
C ASP A 290 -7.07 4.94 0.88
N ASP A 291 -8.09 5.41 1.61
CA ASP A 291 -8.18 6.80 2.04
C ASP A 291 -6.98 7.25 2.90
N ASP A 292 -6.45 6.35 3.74
CA ASP A 292 -5.33 6.66 4.65
C ASP A 292 -4.00 6.68 3.88
N ALA A 293 -3.78 5.76 2.94
CA ALA A 293 -2.64 5.78 2.02
C ALA A 293 -2.67 7.06 1.16
N ILE A 294 -3.84 7.48 0.66
CA ILE A 294 -4.00 8.73 -0.10
C ILE A 294 -3.61 9.93 0.76
N ASP A 295 -4.05 9.98 2.03
CA ASP A 295 -3.71 11.06 2.95
C ASP A 295 -2.20 11.10 3.24
N ASN A 296 -1.55 9.95 3.43
CA ASN A 296 -0.10 9.83 3.60
C ASN A 296 0.68 10.31 2.36
N ILE A 297 0.27 9.86 1.17
CA ILE A 297 0.86 10.31 -0.10
C ILE A 297 0.71 11.82 -0.25
N ARG A 298 -0.50 12.35 0.02
CA ARG A 298 -0.80 13.78 -0.09
C ARG A 298 0.04 14.61 0.89
N SER A 299 0.22 14.13 2.12
CA SER A 299 1.08 14.77 3.12
C SER A 299 2.52 14.92 2.60
N ASN A 300 3.09 13.84 2.07
CA ASN A 300 4.45 13.85 1.53
C ASN A 300 4.58 14.81 0.34
N VAL A 301 3.63 14.78 -0.60
CA VAL A 301 3.63 15.69 -1.76
C VAL A 301 3.54 17.16 -1.33
N LEU A 302 2.66 17.49 -0.38
CA LEU A 302 2.51 18.86 0.10
C LEU A 302 3.77 19.36 0.83
N SER A 303 4.44 18.47 1.58
CA SER A 303 5.74 18.78 2.20
C SER A 303 6.80 19.05 1.13
N GLU A 304 6.89 18.23 0.07
CA GLU A 304 7.86 18.43 -1.03
C GLU A 304 7.61 19.69 -1.85
N LEU A 305 6.34 20.07 -1.99
CA LEU A 305 5.94 21.34 -2.60
C LEU A 305 6.22 22.55 -1.69
N GLY A 306 6.69 22.34 -0.46
CA GLY A 306 6.98 23.40 0.50
C GLY A 306 5.75 24.06 1.10
N VAL A 307 4.57 23.43 1.00
CA VAL A 307 3.31 23.97 1.53
C VAL A 307 3.32 23.93 3.06
N GLY A 308 3.85 22.86 3.63
CA GLY A 308 3.88 22.64 5.07
C GLY A 308 3.92 21.17 5.47
N GLN A 309 3.86 20.92 6.77
CA GLN A 309 3.82 19.58 7.36
C GLN A 309 2.73 19.50 8.44
N VAL A 310 2.16 18.31 8.62
CA VAL A 310 1.23 18.01 9.72
C VAL A 310 1.89 16.96 10.62
N ALA A 311 1.71 17.09 11.92
CA ALA A 311 2.14 16.09 12.88
C ALA A 311 1.17 15.99 14.06
N TRP A 312 1.21 14.84 14.71
CA TRP A 312 0.43 14.53 15.90
C TRP A 312 1.22 14.82 17.16
N PHE A 313 0.60 15.52 18.11
CA PHE A 313 1.19 15.90 19.39
C PHE A 313 0.33 15.39 20.54
N GLY A 314 0.98 15.13 21.68
CA GLY A 314 0.34 14.63 22.90
C GLY A 314 0.61 13.14 23.15
N ALA A 315 0.00 12.61 24.20
CA ALA A 315 0.18 11.22 24.61
C ALA A 315 -1.09 10.40 24.36
N LEU A 316 -0.92 9.23 23.74
CA LEU A 316 -2.02 8.28 23.51
C LEU A 316 -2.67 7.89 24.84
N GLY A 317 -4.00 8.07 24.93
CA GLY A 317 -4.78 7.72 26.12
C GLY A 317 -4.69 8.71 27.29
N SER A 318 -3.96 9.82 27.17
CA SER A 318 -3.87 10.85 28.21
C SER A 318 -5.12 11.71 28.29
N GLU A 319 -5.70 11.84 29.48
CA GLU A 319 -6.83 12.75 29.74
C GLU A 319 -6.41 14.23 29.80
N THR A 320 -5.17 14.50 30.25
CA THR A 320 -4.66 15.85 30.46
C THR A 320 -3.93 16.41 29.24
N ASP A 321 -3.34 15.55 28.40
CA ASP A 321 -2.65 15.90 27.16
C ASP A 321 -3.03 14.95 26.01
N PRO A 322 -4.29 15.00 25.55
CA PRO A 322 -4.80 14.11 24.52
C PRO A 322 -4.14 14.37 23.17
N LEU A 323 -4.03 13.33 22.34
CA LEU A 323 -3.57 13.43 20.96
C LEU A 323 -4.37 14.46 20.16
N HIS A 324 -3.66 15.37 19.49
CA HIS A 324 -4.23 16.37 18.61
C HIS A 324 -3.28 16.67 17.45
N ALA A 325 -3.87 17.04 16.30
CA ALA A 325 -3.10 17.37 15.11
C ALA A 325 -2.70 18.85 15.13
N ARG A 326 -1.47 19.14 14.71
CA ARG A 326 -0.99 20.49 14.41
C ARG A 326 -0.34 20.51 13.04
N PHE A 327 -0.31 21.66 12.38
CA PHE A 327 0.39 21.83 11.11
C PHE A 327 1.44 22.92 11.18
N THR A 328 2.32 23.03 10.19
CA THR A 328 3.32 24.09 10.09
C THR A 328 3.47 24.48 8.64
N LEU A 329 3.62 25.77 8.34
CA LEU A 329 3.88 26.27 6.99
C LEU A 329 5.36 26.62 6.77
N ASP A 330 6.10 26.86 7.85
CA ASP A 330 7.53 27.21 7.82
C ASP A 330 8.43 26.01 8.20
N GLY A 331 7.83 24.86 8.54
CA GLY A 331 8.52 23.64 8.97
C GLY A 331 9.11 23.72 10.38
N SER A 332 8.91 24.82 11.11
CA SER A 332 9.57 25.07 12.40
C SER A 332 8.62 25.49 13.51
N THR A 333 7.59 26.27 13.16
CA THR A 333 6.57 26.76 14.07
C THR A 333 5.27 26.03 13.80
N TRP A 334 4.82 25.25 14.77
CA TRP A 334 3.52 24.58 14.70
C TRP A 334 2.38 25.60 14.92
N VAL A 335 1.44 25.62 13.99
CA VAL A 335 0.30 26.52 13.87
C VAL A 335 -0.97 25.72 13.52
N GLY A 336 -2.12 26.15 14.05
CA GLY A 336 -3.38 25.41 13.93
C GLY A 336 -3.40 24.16 14.82
N GLU A 337 -4.51 23.97 15.52
CA GLU A 337 -4.68 22.85 16.45
C GLU A 337 -6.11 22.32 16.32
N GLY A 338 -6.24 20.99 16.25
CA GLY A 338 -7.53 20.33 16.27
C GLY A 338 -7.50 19.02 17.03
N LYS A 339 -8.39 18.92 18.02
CA LYS A 339 -8.65 17.67 18.73
C LYS A 339 -9.52 16.77 17.88
N GLY A 340 -9.06 15.56 17.62
CA GLY A 340 -9.80 14.55 16.86
C GLY A 340 -9.86 14.81 15.35
N TRP A 341 -9.04 15.73 14.82
CA TRP A 341 -8.95 15.92 13.37
C TRP A 341 -8.44 14.67 12.68
N LYS A 342 -9.03 14.27 11.56
CA LYS A 342 -8.39 13.29 10.68
C LYS A 342 -7.20 13.91 9.95
N TRP A 343 -6.29 13.07 9.43
CA TRP A 343 -5.16 13.52 8.62
C TRP A 343 -5.61 14.45 7.48
N ARG A 344 -6.64 14.06 6.73
CA ARG A 344 -7.31 14.89 5.73
C ARG A 344 -7.71 16.28 6.22
N GLU A 345 -8.35 16.37 7.38
CA GLU A 345 -8.84 17.64 7.94
C GLU A 345 -7.67 18.56 8.31
N ALA A 346 -6.63 18.01 8.92
CA ALA A 346 -5.42 18.77 9.24
C ALA A 346 -4.69 19.27 7.98
N LEU A 347 -4.58 18.42 6.95
CA LEU A 347 -4.01 18.80 5.65
C LEU A 347 -4.83 19.89 4.96
N ASP A 348 -6.16 19.79 4.98
CA ASP A 348 -7.04 20.79 4.36
C ASP A 348 -6.92 22.16 5.08
N GLN A 349 -6.82 22.17 6.40
CA GLN A 349 -6.57 23.39 7.17
C GLN A 349 -5.18 24.00 6.85
N MET A 350 -4.16 23.15 6.73
CA MET A 350 -2.82 23.59 6.32
C MET A 350 -2.83 24.23 4.93
N VAL A 351 -3.47 23.58 3.95
CA VAL A 351 -3.60 24.11 2.58
C VAL A 351 -4.39 25.41 2.57
N ALA A 352 -5.49 25.50 3.33
CA ALA A 352 -6.30 26.72 3.42
C ALA A 352 -5.56 27.90 4.10
N ALA A 353 -4.68 27.61 5.05
CA ALA A 353 -3.83 28.60 5.70
C ALA A 353 -2.64 29.03 4.83
N SER A 354 -2.24 28.19 3.87
CA SER A 354 -1.15 28.50 2.94
C SER A 354 -1.59 29.52 1.89
N SER A 355 -0.71 30.49 1.63
CA SER A 355 -0.87 31.44 0.52
C SER A 355 -0.21 30.95 -0.77
N MET A 356 0.33 29.73 -0.77
CA MET A 356 1.01 29.17 -1.93
C MET A 356 0.03 28.81 -3.04
N PHE A 357 0.33 29.27 -4.25
CA PHE A 357 -0.35 28.78 -5.43
C PHE A 357 0.21 27.41 -5.82
N ILE A 358 -0.64 26.39 -5.80
CA ILE A 358 -0.28 25.03 -6.20
C ILE A 358 -0.78 24.80 -7.62
N ASP A 359 0.14 24.63 -8.57
CA ASP A 359 -0.24 24.24 -9.93
C ASP A 359 -0.85 22.83 -9.89
N ARG A 360 -2.07 22.70 -10.42
CA ARG A 360 -2.84 21.45 -10.33
C ARG A 360 -2.15 20.32 -11.08
N LYS A 361 -1.58 20.61 -12.26
CA LYS A 361 -0.91 19.61 -13.08
C LYS A 361 0.37 19.10 -12.41
N ALA A 362 1.15 20.00 -11.82
CA ALA A 362 2.32 19.63 -11.03
C ALA A 362 1.94 18.79 -9.80
N LEU A 363 0.86 19.16 -9.09
CA LEU A 363 0.34 18.40 -7.96
C LEU A 363 -0.05 16.98 -8.38
N ASP A 364 -0.88 16.83 -9.40
CA ASP A 364 -1.35 15.52 -9.87
C ASP A 364 -0.17 14.65 -10.34
N SER A 365 0.84 15.24 -11.01
CA SER A 365 2.05 14.51 -11.42
C SER A 365 2.87 14.02 -10.23
N LEU A 366 3.02 14.82 -9.18
CA LEU A 366 3.75 14.44 -7.97
C LEU A 366 2.98 13.40 -7.14
N MET A 367 1.66 13.54 -7.04
CA MET A 367 0.78 12.55 -6.41
C MET A 367 0.95 11.18 -7.08
N ASN A 368 0.96 11.12 -8.41
CA ASN A 368 1.19 9.88 -9.15
C ASN A 368 2.59 9.29 -8.90
N ALA A 369 3.64 10.13 -8.94
CA ALA A 369 5.00 9.67 -8.68
C ALA A 369 5.14 9.11 -7.25
N LYS A 370 4.55 9.80 -6.26
CA LYS A 370 4.55 9.36 -4.86
C LYS A 370 3.68 8.14 -4.60
N ALA A 371 2.57 7.97 -5.31
CA ALA A 371 1.80 6.74 -5.25
C ALA A 371 2.63 5.53 -5.72
N VAL A 372 3.43 5.69 -6.77
CA VAL A 372 4.34 4.62 -7.24
C VAL A 372 5.45 4.32 -6.21
N GLU A 373 6.03 5.34 -5.56
CA GLU A 373 7.01 5.14 -4.48
C GLU A 373 6.40 4.44 -3.26
N TYR A 374 5.22 4.90 -2.83
CA TYR A 374 4.48 4.29 -1.72
C TYR A 374 4.12 2.83 -2.01
N CYS A 375 3.61 2.56 -3.22
CA CYS A 375 3.32 1.22 -3.70
C CYS A 375 4.55 0.30 -3.60
N LYS A 376 5.74 0.76 -3.99
CA LYS A 376 6.97 -0.05 -3.87
C LYS A 376 7.25 -0.45 -2.43
N GLY A 377 7.10 0.46 -1.47
CA GLY A 377 7.24 0.15 -0.04
C GLY A 377 6.22 -0.90 0.42
N VAL A 378 4.95 -0.74 0.05
CA VAL A 378 3.89 -1.73 0.34
C VAL A 378 4.22 -3.10 -0.25
N LEU A 379 4.79 -3.14 -1.47
CA LEU A 379 5.15 -4.39 -2.13
C LEU A 379 6.32 -5.12 -1.47
N GLU A 380 7.19 -4.44 -0.72
CA GLU A 380 8.25 -5.11 0.05
C GLU A 380 7.62 -6.04 1.10
N GLU A 381 6.76 -5.49 1.96
CA GLU A 381 6.03 -6.24 2.98
C GLU A 381 5.07 -7.28 2.37
N TYR A 382 4.36 -6.91 1.29
CA TYR A 382 3.43 -7.83 0.64
C TYR A 382 4.14 -9.03 0.00
N ASN A 383 5.32 -8.82 -0.58
CA ASN A 383 6.13 -9.91 -1.13
C ASN A 383 6.65 -10.82 -0.03
N ASP A 384 7.06 -10.28 1.12
CA ASP A 384 7.46 -11.09 2.25
C ASP A 384 6.28 -11.95 2.74
N TRP A 385 5.12 -11.33 2.95
CA TRP A 385 3.91 -12.02 3.38
C TRP A 385 3.46 -13.14 2.42
N VAL A 386 3.34 -12.85 1.11
CA VAL A 386 2.83 -13.83 0.13
C VAL A 386 3.76 -15.03 -0.07
N ASN A 387 5.05 -14.90 0.27
CA ASN A 387 6.01 -16.00 0.24
C ASN A 387 6.14 -16.72 1.59
N GLY A 388 5.39 -16.31 2.61
CA GLY A 388 5.49 -16.88 3.96
C GLY A 388 6.78 -16.48 4.69
N ASN A 389 7.41 -15.37 4.30
CA ASN A 389 8.57 -14.77 4.96
C ASN A 389 8.13 -14.03 6.23
N VAL A 390 7.48 -14.77 7.14
CA VAL A 390 6.87 -14.24 8.37
C VAL A 390 7.39 -15.05 9.53
N TYR A 391 7.81 -14.36 10.58
CA TYR A 391 8.57 -14.96 11.67
C TYR A 391 8.00 -14.64 13.04
N GLY A 392 8.13 -15.62 13.93
CA GLY A 392 8.15 -15.43 15.37
C GLY A 392 9.57 -15.31 15.88
N VAL A 393 9.81 -14.29 16.70
CA VAL A 393 11.04 -14.14 17.49
C VAL A 393 10.84 -14.84 18.82
N LEU A 394 11.61 -15.88 19.05
CA LEU A 394 11.56 -16.69 20.26
C LEU A 394 12.76 -16.36 21.13
N CYS A 395 12.55 -16.08 22.42
CA CYS A 395 13.66 -15.95 23.38
C CYS A 395 13.31 -16.61 24.71
N TYR A 396 14.18 -17.49 25.19
CA TYR A 396 14.04 -18.20 26.45
C TYR A 396 15.23 -17.92 27.36
N VAL A 397 14.93 -17.77 28.65
CA VAL A 397 15.95 -17.68 29.69
C VAL A 397 15.93 -18.98 30.47
N ILE A 398 17.05 -19.69 30.49
CA ILE A 398 17.19 -21.04 31.03
C ILE A 398 18.20 -21.03 32.17
N ASP A 399 17.84 -21.68 33.27
CA ASP A 399 18.74 -21.94 34.39
C ASP A 399 19.76 -23.02 33.97
N ARG A 400 21.05 -22.66 33.96
CA ARG A 400 22.14 -23.55 33.54
C ARG A 400 22.35 -24.74 34.47
N SER A 401 21.94 -24.64 35.74
CA SER A 401 22.12 -25.72 36.72
C SER A 401 20.99 -26.75 36.68
N THR A 402 19.80 -26.34 36.26
CA THR A 402 18.60 -27.21 36.26
C THR A 402 18.05 -27.53 34.87
N GLY A 403 18.46 -26.80 33.84
CA GLY A 403 17.89 -26.90 32.49
C GLY A 403 16.42 -26.48 32.41
N ARG A 404 15.93 -25.73 33.40
CA ARG A 404 14.54 -25.25 33.43
C ARG A 404 14.44 -23.84 32.88
N ILE A 405 13.38 -23.60 32.12
CA ILE A 405 13.03 -22.25 31.68
C ILE A 405 12.63 -21.43 32.91
N ILE A 406 13.27 -20.27 33.08
CA ILE A 406 13.01 -19.29 34.14
C ILE A 406 11.87 -18.37 33.73
N LYS A 407 11.78 -18.01 32.44
CA LYS A 407 10.75 -17.12 31.87
C LYS A 407 10.59 -17.35 30.37
N ASP A 408 9.35 -17.53 29.91
CA ASP A 408 8.97 -17.75 28.50
C ASP A 408 7.81 -16.86 28.01
N GLU A 409 6.80 -16.56 28.85
CA GLU A 409 5.53 -15.97 28.38
C GLU A 409 5.61 -14.54 27.81
N GLU A 410 6.67 -13.77 28.07
CA GLU A 410 6.80 -12.36 27.60
C GLU A 410 7.77 -12.18 26.40
N THR A 411 8.37 -13.25 25.88
CA THR A 411 9.48 -13.16 24.91
C THR A 411 9.26 -13.91 23.60
N GLU A 412 8.03 -14.37 23.35
CA GLU A 412 7.61 -14.88 22.05
C GLU A 412 6.80 -13.81 21.33
N SER A 413 7.41 -13.17 20.33
CA SER A 413 6.79 -12.10 19.55
C SER A 413 6.56 -12.59 18.12
N TRP A 414 5.30 -12.66 17.68
CA TRP A 414 4.91 -13.18 16.37
C TRP A 414 4.51 -12.07 15.42
N GLY A 415 4.59 -12.38 14.12
CA GLY A 415 4.13 -11.52 13.04
C GLY A 415 5.14 -10.52 12.48
N HIS A 416 6.43 -10.86 12.55
CA HIS A 416 7.48 -10.08 11.92
C HIS A 416 7.55 -10.41 10.42
N LEU A 417 7.21 -9.45 9.57
CA LEU A 417 7.35 -9.58 8.11
C LEU A 417 8.80 -9.30 7.71
N GLY A 418 9.39 -10.21 6.94
CA GLY A 418 10.76 -10.07 6.43
C GLY A 418 11.83 -10.57 7.41
N SER A 419 12.84 -11.28 6.89
CA SER A 419 13.88 -11.89 7.72
C SER A 419 14.79 -10.86 8.39
N GLN A 420 15.14 -9.78 7.68
CA GLN A 420 16.03 -8.75 8.22
C GLN A 420 15.45 -8.08 9.46
N TYR A 421 14.17 -7.69 9.41
CA TYR A 421 13.49 -7.07 10.54
C TYR A 421 13.36 -8.03 11.72
N ALA A 422 13.02 -9.29 11.44
CA ALA A 422 12.96 -10.33 12.47
C ALA A 422 14.33 -10.61 13.12
N GLU A 423 15.42 -10.62 12.34
CA GLU A 423 16.78 -10.77 12.84
C GLU A 423 17.23 -9.59 13.71
N ASP A 424 16.89 -8.35 13.32
CA ASP A 424 17.22 -7.16 14.09
C ASP A 424 16.48 -7.16 15.44
N GLU A 425 15.21 -7.57 15.45
CA GLU A 425 14.42 -7.72 16.68
C GLU A 425 14.95 -8.87 17.57
N LEU A 426 15.34 -9.99 16.97
CA LEU A 426 15.99 -11.10 17.67
C LEU A 426 17.26 -10.64 18.39
N ASP A 427 18.14 -9.95 17.68
CA ASP A 427 19.36 -9.38 18.26
C ASP A 427 19.04 -8.43 19.41
N ALA A 428 18.05 -7.53 19.23
CA ALA A 428 17.65 -6.56 20.23
C ALA A 428 17.11 -7.23 21.50
N ILE A 429 16.22 -8.21 21.38
CA ILE A 429 15.64 -8.94 22.51
C ILE A 429 16.72 -9.71 23.29
N VAL A 430 17.61 -10.42 22.59
CA VAL A 430 18.68 -11.20 23.25
C VAL A 430 19.64 -10.29 24.00
N LEU A 431 20.06 -9.17 23.40
CA LEU A 431 20.94 -8.22 24.04
C LEU A 431 20.26 -7.51 25.23
N ALA A 432 18.99 -7.17 25.11
CA ALA A 432 18.21 -6.60 26.22
C ALA A 432 18.12 -7.57 27.40
N LYS A 433 17.88 -8.86 27.14
CA LYS A 433 17.86 -9.90 28.17
C LYS A 433 19.24 -10.14 28.78
N ALA A 434 20.29 -10.20 27.96
CA ALA A 434 21.65 -10.34 28.46
C ALA A 434 22.03 -9.17 29.37
N LEU A 435 21.61 -7.96 29.01
CA LEU A 435 21.79 -6.77 29.83
C LEU A 435 21.00 -6.86 31.15
N GLU A 436 19.69 -7.19 31.10
CA GLU A 436 18.83 -7.35 32.28
C GLU A 436 19.44 -8.32 33.32
N TYR A 437 19.90 -9.49 32.85
CA TYR A 437 20.50 -10.53 33.70
C TYR A 437 21.97 -10.27 34.05
N SER A 438 22.67 -9.40 33.31
CA SER A 438 23.98 -8.90 33.72
C SER A 438 23.91 -7.89 34.89
N GLN A 439 22.78 -7.18 35.00
CA GLN A 439 22.57 -6.07 35.95
C GLN A 439 21.84 -6.47 37.23
N THR A 440 21.03 -7.53 37.22
CA THR A 440 20.24 -7.96 38.38
C THR A 440 21.15 -8.54 39.48
N VAL A 441 21.44 -7.69 40.46
CA VAL A 441 22.04 -8.03 41.75
C VAL A 441 20.91 -8.38 42.71
N HIS A 442 20.85 -9.63 43.16
CA HIS A 442 20.32 -9.92 44.48
C HIS A 442 21.28 -10.79 45.25
#